data_AF-A0A2K8KVD5-F1
#
_entry.id   AF-A0A2K8KVD5-F1
#
_cell.length_a   1.000
_cell.length_b   1.000
_cell.length_c   1.000
_cell.angle_alpha   90.00
_cell.angle_beta   90.00
_cell.angle_gamma   90.00
#
_symmetry.space_group_name_H-M   'P 1'
#
loop_
_entity.id
_entity.type
_entity.pdbx_description
1 polymer ?
#
loop_
_entity_poly.entity_id
_entity_poly.type
_entity_poly.pdbx_seq_one_letter_code
_entity_poly.pdbx_strand_id
1 'polypeptide(L)' 'MSSVVIKSTEEIVSCSDNGQHPLIYISLKQGSGQCQYCGQKFIRITQEESKKAAA' A
#
# COMPACT_ATOMS: atom_id res chain seq x y z
N MET A 1 -2.39 -2.23 18.34
CA MET A 1 -2.59 -2.74 16.97
C MET A 1 -2.24 -1.61 16.01
N SER A 2 -1.00 -1.57 15.53
CA SER A 2 -0.52 -0.50 14.66
C SER A 2 -0.92 -0.82 13.23
N SER A 3 -2.02 -0.25 12.76
CA SER A 3 -2.44 -0.34 11.36
C SER A 3 -1.40 0.38 10.51
N VAL A 4 -0.49 -0.37 9.88
CA VAL A 4 0.53 0.21 9.00
C VAL A 4 -0.16 0.65 7.71
N VAL A 5 -0.21 1.97 7.53
CA VAL A 5 -0.73 2.61 6.32
C VAL A 5 0.45 2.94 5.41
N ILE A 6 0.52 2.27 4.27
CA ILE A 6 1.55 2.45 3.25
C ILE A 6 0.97 3.36 2.18
N LYS A 7 1.66 4.47 1.91
CA LYS A 7 1.26 5.39 0.84
C LYS A 7 2.06 5.05 -0.42
N SER A 8 1.37 4.95 -1.56
CA SER A 8 2.02 4.72 -2.86
C SER A 8 1.42 5.64 -3.92
N THR A 9 2.21 5.99 -4.92
CA THR A 9 1.75 6.73 -6.10
C THR A 9 1.27 5.81 -7.21
N GLU A 10 1.54 4.50 -7.09
CA GLU A 10 1.19 3.49 -8.08
C GLU A 10 -0.27 3.06 -7.98
N GLU A 11 -0.85 2.67 -9.12
CA GLU A 11 -2.24 2.19 -9.17
C GLU A 11 -2.38 0.73 -8.70
N ILE A 12 -1.28 -0.01 -8.70
CA ILE A 12 -1.20 -1.39 -8.27
C ILE A 12 0.05 -1.50 -7.41
N VAL A 13 -0.11 -2.03 -6.20
CA VAL A 13 1.01 -2.27 -5.28
C VAL A 13 1.16 -3.77 -5.06
N SER A 14 2.40 -4.22 -4.99
CA SER A 14 2.75 -5.56 -4.58
C SER A 14 2.91 -5.61 -3.06
N CYS A 15 2.24 -6.55 -2.41
CA CYS A 15 2.45 -6.86 -1.01
C CYS A 15 3.08 -8.24 -0.91
N SER A 16 4.24 -8.32 -0.26
CA SER A 16 4.99 -9.55 -0.01
C SER A 16 5.68 -9.44 1.35
N ASP A 17 5.14 -10.09 2.36
CA ASP A 17 5.66 -10.01 3.73
C ASP A 17 6.64 -11.15 4.02
N ASN A 18 7.84 -11.11 3.42
CA ASN A 18 8.95 -12.06 3.65
C ASN A 18 8.55 -13.56 3.65
N GLY A 19 7.59 -13.94 2.81
CA GLY A 19 7.12 -15.33 2.70
C GLY A 19 6.01 -15.73 3.68
N GLN A 20 5.51 -14.81 4.52
CA GLN A 20 4.31 -15.04 5.36
C GLN A 20 3.03 -15.20 4.52
N HIS A 21 3.01 -14.63 3.31
CA HIS A 21 1.95 -14.85 2.35
C HIS A 21 2.49 -14.77 0.91
N PRO A 22 1.78 -15.32 -0.07
CA PRO A 22 2.14 -15.18 -1.47
C PRO A 22 2.23 -13.71 -1.88
N LEU A 23 3.08 -13.43 -2.88
CA LEU A 23 3.10 -12.13 -3.54
C LEU A 23 1.72 -11.85 -4.13
N ILE A 24 1.06 -10.82 -3.62
CA ILE A 24 -0.24 -10.38 -4.16
C ILE A 24 -0.16 -8.97 -4.68
N TYR A 25 -1.04 -8.68 -5.63
CA TYR A 25 -1.20 -7.35 -6.21
C TYR A 25 -2.52 -6.76 -5.74
N ILE A 26 -2.47 -5.54 -5.22
CA ILE A 26 -3.60 -4.83 -4.68
C ILE A 26 -3.83 -3.61 -5.56
N SER A 27 -5.03 -3.50 -6.13
CA SER A 27 -5.40 -2.35 -6.96
C SER A 27 -5.86 -1.19 -6.09
N LEU A 28 -5.22 -0.04 -6.24
CA LEU A 28 -5.57 1.23 -5.61
C LEU A 28 -6.34 2.15 -6.56
N LYS A 29 -6.97 1.60 -7.61
CA LYS A 29 -7.80 2.38 -8.55
C LYS A 29 -8.94 3.12 -7.87
N GLN A 30 -9.46 2.59 -6.75
CA GLN A 30 -10.48 3.24 -5.91
C GLN A 30 -9.90 4.23 -4.88
N GLY A 31 -8.59 4.52 -4.94
CA GLY A 31 -7.90 5.43 -4.02
C GLY A 31 -7.29 4.74 -2.80
N SER A 32 -7.76 3.56 -2.41
CA SER A 32 -7.10 2.75 -1.36
C SER A 32 -7.38 1.25 -1.56
N GLY A 33 -6.57 0.43 -0.91
CA GLY A 33 -6.68 -1.02 -0.90
C GLY A 33 -6.09 -1.59 0.39
N GLN A 34 -6.32 -2.87 0.65
CA GLN A 34 -5.82 -3.53 1.85
C GLN A 34 -5.37 -4.95 1.50
N CYS A 35 -4.23 -5.36 2.05
CA CYS A 35 -3.78 -6.74 1.96
C CYS A 35 -4.68 -7.62 2.83
N GLN A 36 -5.25 -8.68 2.24
CA GLN A 36 -6.10 -9.64 2.94
C GLN A 36 -5.35 -10.52 3.94
N TYR A 37 -4.01 -10.60 3.82
CA TYR A 37 -3.17 -11.46 4.64
C TYR A 37 -2.60 -10.71 5.84
N CYS A 38 -1.76 -9.71 5.60
CA CYS A 38 -1.09 -8.95 6.67
C CYS A 38 -1.92 -7.77 7.18
N GLY A 39 -3.06 -7.45 6.54
CA GLY A 39 -3.93 -6.34 6.93
C GLY A 39 -3.35 -4.95 6.64
N GLN A 40 -2.20 -4.85 5.98
CA GLN A 40 -1.59 -3.57 5.60
C GLN A 40 -2.53 -2.78 4.68
N LYS A 41 -2.74 -1.51 5.00
CA LYS A 41 -3.60 -0.62 4.21
C LYS A 41 -2.73 0.20 3.28
N PHE A 42 -3.08 0.21 2.01
CA PHE A 42 -2.40 0.95 0.97
C PHE A 42 -3.28 2.12 0.52
N ILE A 43 -2.72 3.32 0.46
CA ILE A 43 -3.44 4.51 0.02
C ILE A 43 -2.71 5.08 -1.19
N ARG A 44 -3.46 5.32 -2.26
CA ARG A 44 -2.95 6.02 -3.44
C ARG A 44 -2.87 7.49 -3.11
N ILE A 45 -1.68 8.03 -3.18
CA ILE A 45 -1.42 9.46 -3.00
C ILE A 45 -0.91 10.06 -4.29
N THR A 46 -1.05 11.38 -4.44
CA THR A 46 -0.47 12.07 -5.60
C THR A 46 1.05 12.24 -5.44
N GLN A 47 1.75 12.53 -6.54
CA GLN A 47 3.19 12.81 -6.49
C GLN A 47 3.53 14.01 -5.59
N GLU A 48 2.62 14.99 -5.49
CA GLU A 48 2.77 16.13 -4.58
C GLU A 48 2.75 15.69 -3.11
N GLU A 49 1.84 14.80 -2.76
CA GLU A 49 1.76 14.23 -1.40
C GLU A 49 2.95 13.32 -1.07
N SER A 50 3.49 12.61 -2.06
CA SER A 50 4.64 11.72 -1.87
C SER A 50 5.90 12.49 -1.52
N LYS A 51 6.11 13.67 -2.13
CA LYS A 51 7.25 14.55 -1.80
C LYS A 51 7.20 15.06 -0.36
N LYS A 52 6.00 15.21 0.21
CA LYS A 52 5.81 15.72 1.58
C LYS A 52 6.06 14.66 2.65
N ALA A 53 6.02 13.37 2.30
CA ALA A 53 6.26 12.26 3.22
C ALA A 53 7.73 11.82 3.30
N ALA A 54 8.58 12.30 2.37
CA ALA A 54 10.00 11.98 2.30
C ALA A 54 10.91 13.12 2.79
N ALA A 55 10.35 14.21 3.31
CA ALA A 55 11.04 15.38 3.83
C ALA A 55 11.15 15.36 5.36
#